data_AF-V4XWV8-F1
#
_entry.id   AF-V4XWV8-F1
#
_cell.length_a   1.000
_cell.length_b   1.000
_cell.length_c   1.000
_cell.angle_alpha   90.00
_cell.angle_beta   90.00
_cell.angle_gamma   90.00
#
_symmetry.space_group_name_H-M   'P 1'
#
loop_
_entity.id
_entity.type
_entity.pdbx_description
1 polymer ?
#
loop_
_entity_poly.entity_id
_entity_poly.type
_entity_poly.pdbx_seq_one_letter_code
_entity_poly.pdbx_strand_id
1 'polypeptide(L)' 'MALDGISLTVAERSGDGVGVAIIPTTYDLTTLSDKEPDDPVHVEVDVVAKYVESLVEGY' A
#
# COMPACT_ATOMS: atom_id res chain seq x y z
N MET A 1 -0.77 -4.78 2.22
CA MET A 1 0.35 -3.90 2.65
C MET A 1 -0.20 -2.91 3.66
N ALA A 2 0.64 -2.33 4.51
CA ALA A 2 0.20 -1.29 5.44
C ALA A 2 0.89 0.05 5.17
N LEU A 3 0.10 1.13 5.23
CA LEU A 3 0.58 2.52 5.19
C LEU A 3 0.18 3.17 6.51
N ASP A 4 1.16 3.65 7.28
CA ASP A 4 0.94 4.19 8.64
C ASP A 4 0.11 3.26 9.55
N GLY A 5 0.30 1.94 9.41
CA GLY A 5 -0.45 0.91 10.15
C GLY A 5 -1.86 0.60 9.58
N ILE A 6 -2.27 1.27 8.50
CA ILE A 6 -3.56 1.07 7.84
C ILE A 6 -3.42 -0.06 6.83
N SER A 7 -4.14 -1.16 7.05
CA SER A 7 -4.16 -2.28 6.11
C SER A 7 -4.85 -1.89 4.81
N LEU A 8 -4.10 -1.87 3.72
CA LEU A 8 -4.55 -1.48 2.39
C LEU A 8 -4.27 -2.56 1.35
N THR A 9 -5.19 -2.67 0.41
CA THR A 9 -5.11 -3.59 -0.72
C THR A 9 -4.37 -2.92 -1.87
N VAL A 10 -3.34 -3.60 -2.40
CA VAL A 10 -2.65 -3.18 -3.62
C VAL A 10 -3.59 -3.39 -4.81
N ALA A 11 -3.88 -2.33 -5.54
CA ALA A 11 -4.72 -2.35 -6.73
C ALA A 11 -3.89 -2.39 -8.01
N GLU A 12 -2.74 -1.72 -8.02
CA GLU A 12 -1.85 -1.66 -9.19
C GLU A 12 -0.39 -1.54 -8.74
N ARG A 13 0.53 -2.03 -9.56
CA ARG A 13 1.96 -1.84 -9.36
C ARG A 13 2.61 -1.43 -10.66
N SER A 14 3.33 -0.32 -10.64
CA SER A 14 4.16 0.19 -11.74
C SER A 14 5.63 0.23 -11.29
N GLY A 15 6.57 0.30 -12.24
CA GLY A 15 8.01 0.15 -11.97
C GLY A 15 8.51 0.94 -10.75
N ASP A 16 8.11 2.21 -10.64
CA ASP A 16 8.55 3.10 -9.56
C ASP A 16 7.43 3.43 -8.55
N GLY A 17 6.30 2.72 -8.56
CA GLY A 17 5.14 3.09 -7.74
C GLY A 17 4.12 1.98 -7.50
N VAL A 18 3.28 2.16 -6.49
CA VAL A 18 2.19 1.23 -6.17
C VAL A 18 0.89 2.01 -5.99
N GLY A 19 -0.17 1.54 -6.63
CA GLY A 19 -1.53 2.02 -6.43
C GLY A 19 -2.23 1.17 -5.37
N VAL A 20 -2.84 1.80 -4.38
CA VAL A 20 -3.65 1.14 -3.35
C VAL A 20 -5.11 1.56 -3.48
N ALA A 21 -6.03 0.63 -3.23
CA ALA A 21 -7.45 0.95 -3.15
C ALA A 21 -7.80 1.36 -1.71
N ILE A 22 -8.36 2.55 -1.55
CA ILE A 22 -8.86 3.07 -0.29
C ILE A 22 -10.36 3.29 -0.43
N ILE A 23 -11.15 2.73 0.50
CA ILE A 23 -12.59 3.02 0.57
C ILE A 23 -12.83 4.35 1.31
N PRO A 24 -13.91 5.09 1.01
CA PRO A 24 -14.17 6.40 1.61
C PRO A 24 -14.11 6.38 3.13
N THR A 25 -14.70 5.36 3.76
CA THR A 25 -14.69 5.19 5.22
C THR A 25 -13.28 5.04 5.80
N THR A 26 -12.35 4.40 5.10
CA THR A 26 -10.94 4.29 5.54
C THR A 26 -10.21 5.61 5.37
N TYR A 27 -10.52 6.35 4.30
CA TYR A 27 -9.96 7.69 4.09
C TYR A 27 -10.40 8.64 5.20
N ASP A 28 -11.69 8.70 5.52
CA ASP A 28 -12.26 9.62 6.52
C ASP A 28 -11.90 9.27 7.98
N LEU A 29 -11.65 7.99 8.28
CA LEU A 29 -11.38 7.52 9.65
C LEU A 29 -9.88 7.37 9.98
N THR A 30 -8.99 7.70 9.05
CA THR A 30 -7.55 7.54 9.24
C THR A 30 -6.81 8.83 8.93
N THR A 31 -5.54 8.90 9.33
CA THR A 31 -4.66 10.05 9.05
C THR A 31 -4.36 10.26 7.57
N LEU A 32 -4.88 9.41 6.67
CA LEU A 32 -4.73 9.58 5.22
C LEU A 32 -5.55 10.76 4.67
N SER A 33 -6.63 11.17 5.34
CA SER A 33 -7.41 12.34 4.92
C SER A 33 -6.66 13.67 5.05
N ASP A 34 -5.70 13.72 5.99
CA ASP A 34 -4.94 14.92 6.32
C ASP A 34 -3.58 14.96 5.61
N LYS A 35 -3.25 13.95 4.79
CA LYS A 35 -1.99 13.87 4.07
C LYS A 35 -2.09 14.49 2.69
N GLU A 36 -1.06 15.25 2.34
CA GLU A 36 -0.90 15.89 1.04
C GLU A 36 0.12 15.12 0.18
N PRO A 37 0.11 15.31 -1.15
CA PRO A 37 1.22 14.86 -1.99
C PRO A 37 2.57 15.37 -1.44
N ASP A 38 3.60 14.52 -1.51
CA ASP A 38 4.93 14.71 -0.92
C ASP A 38 5.04 14.51 0.60
N ASP A 39 3.95 14.23 1.33
CA ASP A 39 4.05 13.87 2.74
C ASP A 39 4.70 12.50 2.96
N PRO A 40 5.60 12.38 3.94
CA PRO A 40 6.19 11.09 4.28
C PRO A 40 5.12 10.15 4.87
N VAL A 41 5.14 8.90 4.42
CA VAL A 41 4.29 7.81 4.90
C VAL A 41 5.16 6.64 5.34
N HIS A 42 4.79 5.98 6.44
CA HIS A 42 5.46 4.73 6.81
C HIS A 42 4.91 3.58 5.98
N VAL A 43 5.77 2.96 5.19
CA VAL A 43 5.41 1.84 4.32
C VAL A 43 5.83 0.53 4.98
N GLU A 44 4.85 -0.29 5.32
CA GLU A 44 5.04 -1.66 5.78
C GLU A 44 4.62 -2.62 4.67
N VAL A 45 5.60 -3.17 3.96
CA VAL A 45 5.33 -4.15 2.91
C VAL A 45 5.06 -5.50 3.55
N ASP A 46 3.95 -6.12 3.16
CA ASP A 46 3.62 -7.47 3.60
C ASP A 46 4.62 -8.44 2.96
N VAL A 47 5.57 -8.90 3.76
CA VAL A 47 6.70 -9.72 3.32
C VAL A 47 6.21 -11.00 2.63
N VAL A 48 5.04 -11.50 3.03
CA VAL A 48 4.39 -12.68 2.45
C VAL A 48 3.99 -12.45 0.99
N ALA A 49 3.42 -11.29 0.65
CA ALA A 49 3.03 -10.97 -0.71
C ALA A 49 4.26 -10.83 -1.64
N LYS A 50 5.33 -10.18 -1.16
CA LYS A 50 6.61 -10.10 -1.89
C LYS A 50 7.24 -11.47 -2.13
N TYR A 51 7.17 -12.38 -1.15
CA TYR A 51 7.69 -13.74 -1.30
C TYR A 51 6.87 -14.55 -2.31
N VAL A 52 5.54 -14.42 -2.28
CA VAL A 52 4.67 -15.11 -3.25
C VAL A 52 4.89 -14.59 -4.67
N GLU A 53 5.01 -13.26 -4.86
CA GLU A 53 5.36 -12.71 -6.18
C GLU A 53 6.73 -13.19 -6.67
N SER A 54 7.76 -13.15 -5.82
CA SER A 54 9.10 -13.65 -6.16
C SER A 54 9.13 -15.16 -6.45
N LEU A 55 8.21 -15.95 -5.86
CA LEU A 55 8.08 -17.38 -6.15
C LEU A 55 7.37 -17.64 -7.49
N VAL A 56 6.47 -16.75 -7.91
CA VAL A 56 5.71 -16.88 -9.17
C VAL A 56 6.50 -16.31 -10.36
N GLU A 57 7.33 -15.27 -10.17
CA GLU A 57 8.27 -14.77 -11.20
C GLU A 57 9.46 -15.73 -11.44
N GLY A 58 9.66 -16.72 -10.57
CA GLY A 58 10.73 -17.72 -10.69
C GLY A 58 10.39 -18.97 -11.50
N TYR A 59 9.22 -19.03 -12.16
CA TYR A 59 8.76 -20.18 -12.96
C TYR A 59 8.46 -19.82 -14.41
#